data_AF-A0A7H4MC96-F1
#
_entry.id   AF-A0A7H4MC96-F1
#
_cell.length_a   1.000
_cell.length_b   1.000
_cell.length_c   1.000
_cell.angle_alpha   90.00
_cell.angle_beta   90.00
_cell.angle_gamma   90.00
#
_symmetry.space_group_name_H-M   'P 1'
#
loop_
_entity.id
_entity.type
_entity.pdbx_description
1 polymer ?
#
loop_
_entity_poly.entity_id
_entity_poly.type
_entity_poly.pdbx_seq_one_letter_code
_entity_poly.pdbx_strand_id
1 'polypeptide(L)'
;MAIAMQRFCINRKIAPALSIEAFFRLVNRLGLNKVELRNDLPSGKVTDDLSHQQVRELAARYHIEILTINAVYPFNRRSEEVRQLTESLLKEAQAIGAKSLVLCPLNDGSEVPASETLNALRDLAPLFAFYGIHGLVEPLGFRKARCALLTRRRR
;
A
#
# COMPACT_ATOMS: atom_id res chain seq x y z
N MET A 1 9.54 23.50 13.82
CA MET A 1 8.19 22.88 13.81
C MET A 1 8.21 21.69 14.75
N ALA A 2 7.28 21.59 15.71
CA ALA A 2 7.13 20.41 16.55
C ALA A 2 6.05 19.48 15.94
N ILE A 3 6.46 18.34 15.38
CA ILE A 3 5.55 17.31 14.88
C ILE A 3 5.55 16.17 15.90
N ALA A 4 4.37 15.81 16.37
CA ALA A 4 4.21 14.77 17.38
C ALA A 4 4.65 13.39 16.84
N MET A 5 5.44 12.65 17.61
CA MET A 5 6.14 11.43 17.17
C MET A 5 5.21 10.35 16.60
N GLN A 6 4.01 10.23 17.15
CA GLN A 6 2.97 9.30 16.71
C GLN A 6 2.45 9.58 15.29
N ARG A 7 2.83 10.70 14.66
CA ARG A 7 2.47 11.03 13.27
C ARG A 7 3.49 10.48 12.26
N PHE A 8 4.65 10.02 12.71
CA PHE A 8 5.63 9.39 11.84
C PHE A 8 5.28 7.92 11.61
N CYS A 9 5.59 7.43 10.41
CA CYS A 9 5.42 6.07 9.98
C CYS A 9 6.66 5.65 9.19
N ILE A 10 7.12 4.42 9.38
CA ILE A 10 8.30 3.90 8.69
C ILE A 10 7.87 2.92 7.59
N ASN A 11 8.19 3.26 6.34
CA ASN A 11 7.96 2.38 5.21
C ASN A 11 9.03 1.28 5.16
N ARG A 12 8.63 0.00 5.05
CA ARG A 12 9.54 -1.14 5.06
C ARG A 12 10.62 -1.10 3.97
N LYS A 13 10.44 -0.32 2.89
CA LYS A 13 11.45 -0.14 1.83
C LYS A 13 12.80 0.36 2.36
N ILE A 14 12.84 1.03 3.52
CA ILE A 14 14.09 1.49 4.14
C ILE A 14 15.00 0.35 4.61
N ALA A 15 14.45 -0.84 4.85
CA ALA A 15 15.16 -1.98 5.44
C ALA A 15 14.85 -3.29 4.71
N PRO A 16 15.21 -3.40 3.41
CA PRO A 16 14.80 -4.52 2.56
C PRO A 16 15.40 -5.88 2.96
N ALA A 17 16.52 -5.87 3.71
CA ALA A 17 17.20 -7.08 4.18
C ALA A 17 16.72 -7.54 5.57
N LEU A 18 15.89 -6.77 6.26
CA LEU A 18 15.38 -7.15 7.58
C LEU A 18 14.13 -8.01 7.47
N SER A 19 14.07 -9.06 8.28
CA SER A 19 12.83 -9.79 8.54
C SER A 19 11.78 -8.87 9.16
N ILE A 20 10.50 -9.22 9.03
CA ILE A 20 9.39 -8.44 9.61
C ILE A 20 9.58 -8.22 11.12
N GLU A 21 9.98 -9.25 11.85
CA GLU A 21 10.23 -9.12 13.29
C GLU A 21 11.39 -8.15 13.59
N ALA A 22 12.52 -8.26 12.89
CA ALA A 22 13.65 -7.37 13.10
C ALA A 22 13.29 -5.91 12.75
N PHE A 23 12.47 -5.71 11.72
CA PHE A 23 11.94 -4.42 11.32
C PHE A 23 10.99 -3.84 12.37
N PHE A 24 10.01 -4.60 12.88
CA PHE A 24 9.09 -4.13 13.93
C PHE A 24 9.83 -3.79 15.22
N ARG A 25 10.80 -4.62 15.61
CA ARG A 25 11.68 -4.34 16.75
C ARG A 25 12.50 -3.05 16.54
N LEU A 26 12.99 -2.79 15.33
CA LEU A 26 13.69 -1.54 15.02
C LEU A 26 12.78 -0.33 15.20
N VAL A 27 11.57 -0.35 14.63
CA VAL A 27 10.61 0.76 14.71
C VAL A 27 10.21 1.04 16.17
N ASN A 28 9.94 -0.02 16.95
CA ASN A 28 9.64 0.12 18.37
C ASN A 28 10.80 0.72 19.18
N ARG A 29 12.06 0.33 18.90
CA ARG A 29 13.25 0.94 19.56
C ARG A 29 13.43 2.42 19.26
N LEU A 30 12.90 2.90 18.13
CA LEU A 30 12.91 4.33 17.78
C LEU A 30 11.78 5.11 18.47
N GLY A 31 10.97 4.46 19.31
CA GLY A 31 9.80 5.07 19.96
C GLY A 31 8.66 5.34 18.98
N LEU A 32 8.64 4.66 17.83
CA LEU A 32 7.61 4.77 16.80
C LEU A 32 6.73 3.51 16.80
N ASN A 33 5.51 3.66 16.28
CA ASN A 33 4.51 2.59 16.33
C ASN A 33 3.74 2.38 15.02
N LYS A 34 4.16 2.99 13.91
CA LYS A 34 3.46 2.90 12.62
C LYS A 34 4.38 2.45 11.50
N VAL A 35 3.89 1.51 10.70
CA VAL A 35 4.64 0.95 9.57
C VAL A 35 3.80 0.81 8.32
N GLU A 36 4.49 0.73 7.19
CA GLU A 36 3.91 0.31 5.91
C GLU A 36 4.64 -0.93 5.40
N LEU A 37 3.88 -1.95 4.99
CA LEU A 37 4.41 -3.17 4.38
C LEU A 37 4.32 -3.10 2.87
N ARG A 38 5.00 -4.04 2.18
CA ARG A 38 5.10 -4.01 0.72
C ARG A 38 5.16 -5.39 0.09
N ASN A 39 4.63 -5.52 -1.12
CA ASN A 39 4.69 -6.73 -1.95
C ASN A 39 5.88 -6.75 -2.96
N ASP A 40 6.70 -5.69 -2.99
CA ASP A 40 7.79 -5.47 -3.96
C ASP A 40 9.20 -5.56 -3.31
N LEU A 41 9.31 -6.31 -2.21
CA LEU A 41 10.57 -6.65 -1.56
C LEU A 41 11.12 -7.97 -2.12
N PRO A 42 12.38 -8.37 -1.84
CA PRO A 42 13.00 -9.55 -2.45
C PRO A 42 12.21 -10.87 -2.30
N SER A 43 11.38 -11.00 -1.26
CA SER A 43 10.49 -12.16 -1.05
C SER A 43 9.28 -12.19 -2.01
N GLY A 44 8.91 -11.04 -2.59
CA GLY A 44 7.72 -10.88 -3.44
C GLY A 44 6.38 -11.01 -2.71
N LYS A 45 6.39 -11.16 -1.38
CA LYS A 45 5.20 -11.36 -0.54
C LYS A 45 5.14 -10.28 0.54
N VAL A 46 3.95 -9.87 0.95
CA VAL A 46 3.82 -8.85 2.01
C VAL A 46 4.31 -9.37 3.36
N THR A 47 4.07 -10.65 3.64
CA THR A 47 4.42 -11.30 4.91
C THR A 47 5.70 -12.14 4.88
N ASP A 48 6.48 -12.09 3.80
CA ASP A 48 7.58 -13.02 3.54
C ASP A 48 7.13 -14.49 3.69
N ASP A 49 7.72 -15.23 4.62
CA ASP A 49 7.38 -16.62 4.94
C ASP A 49 6.48 -16.75 6.18
N LEU A 50 6.03 -15.63 6.76
CA LEU A 50 5.15 -15.62 7.93
C LEU A 50 3.69 -15.79 7.53
N SER A 51 2.93 -16.49 8.37
CA SER A 51 1.47 -16.49 8.29
C SER A 51 0.89 -15.13 8.69
N HIS A 52 -0.34 -14.83 8.26
CA HIS A 52 -1.03 -13.61 8.67
C HIS A 52 -1.15 -13.50 10.21
N GLN A 53 -1.38 -14.63 10.89
CA GLN A 53 -1.45 -14.67 12.35
C GLN A 53 -0.11 -14.30 13.00
N GLN A 54 1.00 -14.85 12.51
CA GLN A 54 2.33 -14.51 13.03
C GLN A 54 2.63 -13.01 12.87
N VAL A 55 2.26 -12.41 11.73
CA VAL A 55 2.44 -10.96 11.51
C VAL A 55 1.60 -10.16 12.52
N ARG A 56 0.35 -10.55 12.78
CA ARG A 56 -0.49 -9.89 13.80
C ARG A 56 0.08 -10.03 15.21
N GLU A 57 0.57 -11.21 15.57
CA GLU A 57 1.19 -11.46 16.88
C GLU A 57 2.45 -10.62 17.07
N LEU A 58 3.29 -10.49 16.04
CA LEU A 58 4.43 -9.59 16.04
C LEU A 58 4.00 -8.12 16.14
N ALA A 59 2.99 -7.71 15.39
CA ALA A 59 2.46 -6.35 15.45
C ALA A 59 1.96 -6.02 16.87
N ALA A 60 1.20 -6.92 17.50
CA ALA A 60 0.74 -6.77 18.87
C ALA A 60 1.91 -6.73 19.87
N ARG A 61 2.89 -7.64 19.74
CA ARG A 61 4.06 -7.73 20.61
C ARG A 61 4.90 -6.45 20.63
N TYR A 62 5.07 -5.82 19.47
CA TYR A 62 5.87 -4.59 19.33
C TYR A 62 5.01 -3.32 19.29
N HIS A 63 3.72 -3.40 19.63
CA HIS A 63 2.77 -2.30 19.59
C HIS A 63 2.73 -1.53 18.25
N ILE A 64 2.85 -2.25 17.14
CA ILE A 64 2.89 -1.72 15.79
C ILE A 64 1.49 -1.68 15.16
N GLU A 65 1.18 -0.53 14.57
CA GLU A 65 0.04 -0.30 13.69
C GLU A 65 0.51 -0.37 12.23
N ILE A 66 -0.06 -1.30 11.46
CA ILE A 66 0.20 -1.42 10.02
C ILE A 66 -0.75 -0.46 9.30
N LEU A 67 -0.23 0.64 8.76
CA LEU A 67 -1.06 1.65 8.10
C LEU A 67 -1.45 1.24 6.69
N THR A 68 -0.48 0.77 5.90
CA THR A 68 -0.69 0.51 4.48
C THR A 68 0.06 -0.74 4.02
N ILE A 69 -0.47 -1.36 2.95
CA ILE A 69 0.30 -2.21 2.04
C ILE A 69 0.57 -1.41 0.76
N ASN A 70 1.81 -1.49 0.25
CA ASN A 70 2.20 -0.93 -1.03
C ASN A 70 2.61 -2.06 -1.99
N ALA A 71 2.03 -2.22 -3.18
CA ALA A 71 0.88 -1.50 -3.73
C ALA A 71 0.16 -2.33 -4.80
N VAL A 72 -1.05 -1.91 -5.17
CA VAL A 72 -1.68 -2.32 -6.44
C VAL A 72 -1.07 -1.50 -7.57
N TYR A 73 -0.51 -2.18 -8.56
CA TYR A 73 0.00 -1.57 -9.79
C TYR A 73 -0.22 -2.50 -10.98
N PRO A 74 -0.71 -2.00 -12.13
CA PRO A 74 -1.26 -0.64 -12.37
C PRO A 74 -2.79 -0.58 -12.12
N PHE A 75 -3.26 0.19 -11.13
CA PHE A 75 -4.69 0.19 -10.77
C PHE A 75 -5.61 0.73 -11.88
N ASN A 76 -5.11 1.64 -12.72
CA ASN A 76 -5.88 2.34 -13.75
C ASN A 76 -5.93 1.56 -15.08
N ARG A 77 -5.49 0.29 -15.10
CA ARG A 77 -5.76 -0.67 -16.17
C ARG A 77 -6.91 -1.56 -15.74
N ARG A 78 -8.06 -1.46 -16.41
CA ARG A 78 -9.24 -2.28 -16.14
C ARG A 78 -9.05 -3.66 -16.77
N SER A 79 -8.45 -4.57 -16.00
CA SER A 79 -8.29 -5.96 -16.38
C SER A 79 -8.67 -6.88 -15.22
N GLU A 80 -8.98 -8.13 -15.54
CA GLU A 80 -9.34 -9.14 -14.53
C GLU A 80 -8.14 -9.45 -13.63
N GLU A 81 -6.92 -9.42 -14.16
CA GLU A 81 -5.69 -9.63 -13.40
C GLU A 81 -5.48 -8.54 -12.35
N VAL A 82 -5.72 -7.27 -12.69
CA VAL A 82 -5.64 -6.16 -11.74
C VAL A 82 -6.70 -6.29 -10.66
N ARG A 83 -7.92 -6.72 -11.03
CA ARG A 83 -9.01 -6.97 -10.07
C ARG A 83 -8.63 -8.08 -9.09
N GLN A 84 -8.13 -9.21 -9.58
CA GLN A 84 -7.70 -10.36 -8.76
C GLN A 84 -6.52 -10.01 -7.86
N LEU A 85 -5.52 -9.30 -8.37
CA LEU A 85 -4.41 -8.78 -7.58
C LEU A 85 -4.91 -7.87 -6.45
N THR A 86 -5.82 -6.95 -6.77
CA THR A 86 -6.42 -6.04 -5.78
C THR A 86 -7.17 -6.83 -4.72
N GLU A 87 -7.99 -7.80 -5.11
CA GLU A 87 -8.73 -8.63 -4.15
C GLU A 87 -7.79 -9.44 -3.23
N SER A 88 -6.72 -10.01 -3.79
CA SER A 88 -5.71 -10.75 -3.03
C SER A 88 -5.04 -9.86 -1.98
N LEU A 89 -4.61 -8.66 -2.38
CA LEU A 89 -3.99 -7.70 -1.47
C LEU A 89 -4.97 -7.14 -0.44
N LEU A 90 -6.26 -7.02 -0.76
CA LEU A 90 -7.30 -6.63 0.20
C LEU A 90 -7.55 -7.72 1.24
N LYS A 91 -7.57 -9.00 0.84
CA LYS A 91 -7.64 -10.15 1.76
C LYS A 91 -6.44 -10.14 2.70
N GLU A 92 -5.24 -9.93 2.16
CA GLU A 92 -4.00 -9.86 2.94
C GLU A 92 -4.00 -8.66 3.89
N ALA A 93 -4.40 -7.47 3.43
CA ALA A 93 -4.56 -6.28 4.25
C ALA A 93 -5.51 -6.52 5.43
N GLN A 94 -6.70 -7.07 5.16
CA GLN A 94 -7.68 -7.39 6.20
C GLN A 94 -7.12 -8.43 7.18
N ALA A 95 -6.45 -9.48 6.68
CA ALA A 95 -5.94 -10.56 7.50
C ALA A 95 -4.84 -10.07 8.47
N ILE A 96 -3.90 -9.25 8.01
CA ILE A 96 -2.82 -8.71 8.85
C ILE A 96 -3.22 -7.47 9.65
N GLY A 97 -4.42 -6.92 9.41
CA GLY A 97 -4.93 -5.72 10.09
C GLY A 97 -4.36 -4.40 9.57
N ALA A 98 -3.97 -4.35 8.29
CA ALA A 98 -3.57 -3.10 7.63
C ALA A 98 -4.80 -2.19 7.42
N LYS A 99 -4.62 -0.87 7.60
CA LYS A 99 -5.75 0.08 7.49
C LYS A 99 -6.09 0.47 6.04
N SER A 100 -5.10 0.44 5.16
CA SER A 100 -5.22 0.96 3.80
C SER A 100 -4.40 0.14 2.81
N LEU A 101 -4.72 0.27 1.52
CA LEU A 101 -3.96 -0.30 0.41
C LEU A 101 -3.70 0.80 -0.62
N VAL A 102 -2.45 0.93 -1.03
CA VAL A 102 -2.00 1.98 -1.97
C VAL A 102 -2.26 1.55 -3.42
N LEU A 103 -2.70 2.51 -4.22
CA LEU A 103 -3.06 2.36 -5.64
C LEU A 103 -2.13 3.25 -6.48
N CYS A 104 -1.24 2.62 -7.26
CA CYS A 104 -0.31 3.32 -8.16
C CYS A 104 -0.76 3.22 -9.62
N PRO A 105 -0.84 4.34 -10.35
CA PRO A 105 -1.22 4.35 -11.76
C PRO A 105 -0.11 3.74 -12.62
N LEU A 106 -0.47 3.30 -13.82
CA LEU A 106 0.43 2.82 -14.85
C LEU A 106 1.58 3.78 -15.12
N ASN A 107 2.79 3.23 -15.28
CA ASN A 107 4.04 3.98 -15.42
C ASN A 107 4.95 3.46 -16.56
N ASP A 108 4.37 3.07 -17.69
CA ASP A 108 5.12 2.51 -18.84
C ASP A 108 5.32 3.50 -20.00
N GLY A 109 4.74 4.70 -19.95
CA GLY A 109 4.77 5.65 -21.08
C GLY A 109 3.47 5.73 -21.87
N SER A 110 2.55 4.78 -21.68
CA SER A 110 1.27 4.79 -22.38
C SER A 110 0.28 5.74 -21.73
N GLU A 111 -0.54 6.37 -22.57
CA GLU A 111 -1.56 7.32 -22.12
C GLU A 111 -2.79 6.56 -21.62
N VAL A 112 -3.28 6.93 -20.43
CA VAL A 112 -4.53 6.39 -19.87
C VAL A 112 -5.51 7.56 -19.70
N PRO A 113 -6.65 7.57 -20.41
CA PRO A 113 -7.62 8.63 -20.30
C PRO A 113 -8.12 8.84 -18.86
N ALA A 114 -8.47 10.09 -18.53
CA ALA A 114 -9.03 10.42 -17.22
C ALA A 114 -10.34 9.66 -16.92
N SER A 115 -11.16 9.47 -17.96
CA SER A 115 -12.40 8.68 -17.88
C SER A 115 -12.11 7.22 -17.51
N GLU A 116 -11.06 6.64 -18.09
CA GLU A 116 -10.68 5.25 -17.80
C GLU A 116 -10.13 5.08 -16.39
N THR A 117 -9.32 6.04 -15.93
CA THR A 117 -8.86 6.08 -14.53
C THR A 117 -10.04 6.18 -13.56
N LEU A 118 -11.04 7.02 -13.88
CA LEU A 118 -12.26 7.16 -13.07
C LEU A 118 -13.09 5.87 -13.05
N ASN A 119 -13.24 5.22 -14.20
CA ASN A 119 -13.95 3.95 -14.30
C ASN A 119 -13.23 2.85 -13.51
N ALA A 120 -11.90 2.78 -13.55
CA ALA A 120 -11.13 1.84 -12.74
C ALA A 120 -11.37 2.06 -11.24
N LEU A 121 -11.40 3.31 -10.77
CA LEU A 121 -11.72 3.61 -9.37
C LEU A 121 -13.15 3.21 -9.00
N ARG A 122 -14.12 3.44 -9.89
CA ARG A 122 -15.52 3.02 -9.67
C ARG A 122 -15.66 1.50 -9.58
N ASP A 123 -14.90 0.76 -10.38
CA ASP A 123 -14.94 -0.71 -10.38
C ASP A 123 -14.26 -1.30 -9.13
N LEU A 124 -13.17 -0.67 -8.65
CA LEU A 124 -12.44 -1.12 -7.47
C LEU A 124 -13.08 -0.67 -6.15
N ALA A 125 -13.76 0.48 -6.10
CA ALA A 125 -14.31 1.04 -4.86
C ALA A 125 -15.24 0.09 -4.07
N PRO A 126 -16.18 -0.65 -4.71
CA PRO A 126 -17.00 -1.63 -4.00
C PRO A 126 -16.19 -2.74 -3.33
N LEU A 127 -15.07 -3.14 -3.94
CA LEU A 127 -14.18 -4.16 -3.39
C LEU A 127 -13.51 -3.65 -2.11
N PHE A 128 -12.95 -2.45 -2.15
CA PHE A 128 -12.37 -1.80 -0.96
C PHE A 128 -13.40 -1.65 0.18
N ALA A 129 -14.62 -1.24 -0.15
CA ALA A 129 -15.71 -1.13 0.82
C ALA A 129 -16.08 -2.48 1.44
N PHE A 130 -16.16 -3.55 0.64
CA PHE A 130 -16.44 -4.90 1.12
C PHE A 130 -15.39 -5.40 2.11
N TYR A 131 -14.11 -5.18 1.84
CA TYR A 131 -13.02 -5.59 2.75
C TYR A 131 -12.81 -4.63 3.94
N GLY A 132 -13.44 -3.45 3.93
CA GLY A 132 -13.27 -2.43 4.97
C GLY A 132 -11.89 -1.78 4.98
N ILE A 133 -11.23 -1.70 3.81
CA ILE A 133 -9.87 -1.15 3.66
C ILE A 133 -9.95 0.19 2.93
N HIS A 134 -9.18 1.19 3.36
CA HIS A 134 -9.10 2.47 2.64
C HIS A 134 -8.21 2.37 1.40
N GLY A 135 -8.68 2.91 0.27
CA GLY A 135 -7.87 3.06 -0.94
C GLY A 135 -7.12 4.39 -0.96
N LEU A 136 -5.80 4.36 -1.07
CA LEU A 136 -4.95 5.55 -1.16
C LEU A 136 -4.34 5.65 -2.56
N VAL A 137 -4.82 6.59 -3.37
CA VAL A 137 -4.25 6.83 -4.71
C VAL A 137 -2.97 7.62 -4.58
N GLU A 138 -1.86 7.06 -5.09
CA GLU A 138 -0.54 7.71 -5.13
C GLU A 138 -0.22 8.15 -6.57
N PRO A 139 -0.36 9.45 -6.90
CA PRO A 139 0.02 9.93 -8.22
C PRO A 139 1.53 9.89 -8.39
N LEU A 140 2.00 9.35 -9.52
CA LEU A 140 3.42 9.30 -9.85
C LEU A 140 3.85 10.53 -10.68
N GLY A 141 4.98 11.12 -10.30
CA GLY A 141 5.51 12.35 -10.92
C GLY A 141 6.34 12.15 -12.18
N PHE A 142 6.47 10.92 -12.68
CA PHE A 142 7.32 10.62 -13.84
C PHE A 142 6.75 11.25 -15.12
N ARG A 143 7.62 11.83 -15.96
CA ARG A 143 7.20 12.50 -17.21
C ARG A 143 6.43 11.58 -18.16
N LYS A 144 6.77 10.28 -18.16
CA LYS A 144 6.15 9.22 -18.96
C LYS A 144 4.85 8.66 -18.34
N ALA A 145 4.55 9.00 -17.10
CA ALA A 145 3.44 8.41 -16.34
C ALA A 145 2.66 9.45 -15.55
N ARG A 146 2.39 10.57 -16.22
CA ARG A 146 1.63 11.65 -15.64
C ARG A 146 0.21 11.13 -15.40
N CYS A 147 -0.10 10.83 -14.14
CA CYS A 147 -1.46 10.47 -13.76
C CYS A 147 -2.43 11.58 -14.17
N ALA A 148 -3.54 11.23 -14.83
CA ALA A 148 -4.55 12.19 -15.24
C ALA A 148 -5.17 12.95 -14.05
N LEU A 149 -5.02 12.46 -12.81
CA LEU A 149 -5.44 13.17 -11.60
C LEU A 149 -4.57 14.41 -11.29
N LEU A 150 -3.32 14.47 -11.80
CA LEU A 150 -2.41 15.60 -11.60
C LEU A 150 -2.65 16.76 -12.58
N THR A 151 -3.47 16.59 -13.62
CA THR A 151 -3.67 17.62 -14.67
C THR A 151 -4.69 18.69 -14.29
N ARG A 152 -5.48 18.49 -13.22
CA ARG A 152 -6.53 19.45 -12.80
C ARG A 152 -6.05 20.66 -11.96
N ARG A 153 -4.77 20.75 -11.59
CA ARG A 153 -4.23 21.87 -10.79
C ARG A 153 -3.70 23.07 -11.58
N ARG A 154 -3.94 23.13 -12.90
CA ARG A 154 -3.62 24.30 -13.73
C ARG A 154 -4.84 24.77 -14.51
N ARG A 155 -5.83 25.30 -13.80
CA ARG A 155 -6.76 26.31 -14.32
C ARG A 155 -7.10 27.26 -13.20
#